data_AF-A0A364XVV5-F1
#
_entry.id   AF-A0A364XVV5-F1
#
_cell.length_a   1.000
_cell.length_b   1.000
_cell.length_c   1.000
_cell.angle_alpha   90.00
_cell.angle_beta   90.00
_cell.angle_gamma   90.00
#
_symmetry.space_group_name_H-M   'P 1'
#
loop_
_entity.id
_entity.type
_entity.pdbx_description
1 polymer ?
#
loop_
_entity_poly.entity_id
_entity_poly.type
_entity_poly.pdbx_seq_one_letter_code
_entity_poly.pdbx_strand_id
1 'polypeptide(L)'
;MIIKDTLKKVEKVCREKVDALNGVFNSLPKNRQRSLVIAFGVCITVISVILILNSSSERKVEAGFKPDRIAMPYDIFMEDEKGTTEDQLTPVGKMKGEIDGEFESFYVAVDNQGEVYINRDIEYSQRAYDKTDDWKQISKEKLMEYERDLHFMPSQSRGVRR
;
A
#
# COMPACT_ATOMS: atom_id res chain seq x y z
N MET A 1 2.59 -20.94 22.90
CA MET A 1 3.60 -20.44 23.87
C MET A 1 4.58 -19.44 23.23
N ILE A 2 5.06 -19.69 22.00
CA ILE A 2 6.06 -18.88 21.27
C ILE A 2 5.64 -17.41 21.03
N ILE A 3 4.35 -17.13 20.76
CA ILE A 3 3.85 -15.78 20.45
C ILE A 3 3.89 -14.83 21.67
N LYS A 4 3.74 -15.37 22.89
CA LYS A 4 3.79 -14.55 24.11
C LYS A 4 5.22 -14.08 24.42
N ASP A 5 6.22 -14.88 24.09
CA ASP A 5 7.62 -14.55 24.31
C ASP A 5 8.17 -13.55 23.28
N THR A 6 7.69 -13.61 22.03
CA THR A 6 8.04 -12.61 21.03
C THR A 6 7.42 -11.25 21.34
N LEU A 7 6.16 -11.20 21.77
CA LEU A 7 5.49 -9.96 22.20
C LEU A 7 6.21 -9.32 23.40
N LYS A 8 6.57 -10.11 24.41
CA LYS A 8 7.32 -9.61 25.58
C LYS A 8 8.70 -9.06 25.21
N LYS A 9 9.40 -9.68 24.24
CA LYS A 9 10.68 -9.17 23.73
C LYS A 9 10.51 -7.84 23.01
N VAL A 10 9.49 -7.71 22.17
CA VAL A 10 9.18 -6.46 21.46
C VAL A 10 8.82 -5.35 22.45
N GLU A 11 7.97 -5.65 23.43
CA GLU A 11 7.57 -4.71 24.48
C GLU A 11 8.79 -4.21 25.27
N LYS A 12 9.71 -5.12 25.64
CA LYS A 12 10.93 -4.76 26.35
C LYS A 12 11.83 -3.84 25.53
N VAL A 13 12.07 -4.17 24.25
CA VAL A 13 12.91 -3.36 23.35
C VAL A 13 12.28 -1.98 23.11
N CYS A 14 10.96 -1.92 22.93
CA CYS A 14 10.24 -0.65 22.79
C CYS A 14 10.36 0.20 24.06
N ARG A 15 10.16 -0.41 25.24
CA ARG A 15 10.29 0.29 26.52
C ARG A 15 11.70 0.84 26.73
N GLU A 16 12.74 0.04 26.49
CA GLU A 16 14.14 0.47 26.62
C GLU A 16 14.47 1.65 25.70
N LYS A 17 13.97 1.63 24.45
CA LYS A 17 14.17 2.74 23.52
C LYS A 17 13.39 4.00 23.92
N VAL A 18 12.16 3.83 24.41
CA VAL A 18 11.35 4.95 24.90
C VAL A 18 12.00 5.57 26.14
N ASP A 19 12.47 4.77 27.08
CA ASP A 19 13.13 5.24 28.30
C ASP A 19 14.45 5.95 27.99
N ALA A 20 15.23 5.45 27.01
CA ALA A 20 16.43 6.13 26.54
C ALA A 20 16.12 7.50 25.92
N LEU A 21 15.10 7.57 25.05
CA LEU A 21 14.67 8.84 24.45
C LEU A 21 14.11 9.81 25.48
N ASN A 22 13.36 9.30 26.45
CA ASN A 22 12.79 10.10 27.53
C ASN A 22 13.89 10.61 28.47
N GLY A 23 14.92 9.81 28.74
CA GLY A 23 16.11 10.25 29.47
C GLY A 23 16.85 11.38 28.76
N VAL A 24 17.07 11.25 27.44
CA VAL A 24 17.68 12.30 26.63
C VAL A 24 16.82 13.57 26.63
N PHE A 25 15.50 13.45 26.43
CA PHE A 25 14.59 14.58 26.46
C PHE A 25 14.58 15.27 27.83
N ASN A 26 14.54 14.51 28.93
CA ASN A 26 14.51 15.04 30.30
C ASN A 26 15.84 15.66 30.73
N SER A 27 16.96 15.27 30.11
CA SER A 27 18.27 15.92 30.33
C SER A 27 18.42 17.27 29.64
N LEU A 28 17.49 17.65 28.76
CA LEU A 28 17.51 18.95 28.10
C LEU A 28 17.02 20.07 29.03
N PRO A 29 17.52 21.31 28.88
CA PRO A 29 17.01 22.46 29.59
C PRO A 29 15.51 22.68 29.34
N LYS A 30 14.74 23.04 30.37
CA LYS A 30 13.28 23.27 30.30
C LYS A 30 12.85 24.19 29.15
N ASN A 31 13.67 25.19 28.83
CA ASN A 31 13.41 26.12 27.72
C ASN A 31 13.48 25.41 26.35
N ARG A 32 14.42 24.48 26.17
CA ARG A 32 14.54 23.69 24.92
C ARG A 32 13.46 22.62 24.82
N GLN A 33 13.09 21.98 25.93
CA GLN A 33 11.95 21.05 25.97
C GLN A 33 10.66 21.73 25.53
N ARG A 34 10.38 22.93 26.07
CA ARG A 34 9.20 23.71 25.71
C ARG A 34 9.20 24.08 24.22
N SER A 35 10.33 24.55 23.69
CA SER A 35 10.44 24.86 22.25
C SER A 35 10.27 23.63 21.36
N LEU A 36 10.80 22.47 21.75
CA LEU A 36 10.63 21.22 20.99
C LEU A 36 9.18 20.75 20.98
N VAL A 37 8.48 20.81 22.11
CA VAL A 37 7.07 20.43 22.19
C VAL A 37 6.20 21.35 21.34
N ILE A 38 6.46 22.66 21.40
CA ILE A 38 5.75 23.65 20.57
C ILE A 38 6.02 23.39 19.08
N ALA A 39 7.29 23.19 18.69
CA ALA A 39 7.64 22.90 17.30
C ALA A 39 6.96 21.62 16.81
N PHE A 40 6.95 20.56 17.62
CA PHE A 40 6.30 19.30 17.27
C PHE A 40 4.78 19.46 17.10
N GLY A 41 4.13 20.21 18.00
CA GLY A 41 2.71 20.53 17.89
C GLY A 41 2.38 21.34 16.63
N VAL A 42 3.23 22.31 16.26
CA VAL A 42 3.10 23.07 15.02
C VAL A 42 3.23 22.15 13.81
N CYS A 43 4.21 21.25 13.79
CA CYS A 43 4.37 20.27 12.71
C CYS A 43 3.14 19.38 12.53
N ILE A 44 2.58 18.83 13.62
CA ILE A 44 1.34 18.02 13.56
C ILE A 44 0.19 18.83 12.98
N THR A 45 0.04 20.08 13.43
CA THR A 45 -1.04 20.96 12.97
C THR A 45 -0.89 21.25 11.48
N VAL A 46 0.32 21.56 11.03
CA VAL A 46 0.62 21.80 9.60
C VAL A 46 0.33 20.56 8.76
N ILE A 47 0.77 19.38 9.20
CA ILE A 47 0.47 18.12 8.50
C ILE A 47 -1.03 17.90 8.42
N SER A 48 -1.75 18.10 9.52
CA SER A 48 -3.21 17.92 9.57
C SER A 48 -3.94 18.86 8.60
N VAL A 49 -3.53 20.13 8.54
CA VAL A 49 -4.09 21.11 7.59
C VAL A 49 -3.75 20.75 6.15
N ILE A 50 -2.53 20.31 5.87
CA ILE A 50 -2.11 19.86 4.52
C ILE A 50 -2.98 18.66 4.09
N LEU A 51 -3.25 17.71 4.99
CA LEU A 51 -4.10 16.56 4.67
C LEU A 51 -5.53 16.95 4.33
N ILE A 52 -6.11 17.90 5.08
CA ILE A 52 -7.45 18.41 4.79
C ILE A 52 -7.47 19.10 3.43
N LEU A 53 -6.50 19.98 3.14
CA LEU A 53 -6.41 20.72 1.88
C LEU A 53 -6.15 19.82 0.67
N ASN A 54 -5.33 18.78 0.84
CA ASN A 54 -5.10 17.76 -0.19
C ASN A 54 -6.35 16.90 -0.42
N SER A 55 -7.17 16.63 0.61
CA SER A 55 -8.42 15.90 0.43
C SER A 55 -9.50 16.70 -0.32
N SER A 56 -9.50 18.04 -0.18
CA SER A 56 -10.48 18.92 -0.82
C SER A 56 -10.07 19.42 -2.20
N SER A 57 -8.78 19.33 -2.54
CA SER A 57 -8.25 19.76 -3.83
C SER A 57 -7.94 18.52 -4.65
N GLU A 58 -8.57 18.34 -5.82
CA GLU A 58 -8.20 17.30 -6.81
C GLU A 58 -6.76 17.42 -7.34
N ARG A 59 -5.93 18.31 -6.76
CA ARG A 59 -4.50 18.40 -7.03
C ARG A 59 -3.76 17.36 -6.22
N LYS A 60 -3.40 16.27 -6.91
CA LYS A 60 -2.34 15.33 -6.50
C LYS A 60 -1.01 16.08 -6.33
N VAL A 61 -0.81 16.71 -5.18
CA VAL A 61 0.53 17.15 -4.78
C VAL A 61 1.27 15.89 -4.39
N GLU A 62 2.31 15.54 -5.14
CA GLU A 62 3.25 14.46 -4.82
C GLU A 62 3.98 14.77 -3.51
N ALA A 63 3.29 14.60 -2.38
CA ALA A 63 3.93 14.57 -1.09
C ALA A 63 4.76 13.27 -1.04
N GLY A 64 6.08 13.39 -0.87
CA GLY A 64 6.97 12.25 -0.66
C GLY A 64 6.61 11.39 0.57
N PHE A 65 5.69 11.88 1.40
CA PHE A 65 4.97 11.12 2.41
C PHE A 65 3.53 10.92 1.94
N LYS A 66 3.17 9.69 1.56
CA LYS A 66 1.81 9.26 1.20
C LYS A 66 1.16 8.60 2.44
N PRO A 67 0.45 9.35 3.30
CA PRO A 67 -0.24 8.79 4.48
C PRO A 67 -1.38 7.85 4.11
N ASP A 68 -1.84 7.85 2.85
CA ASP A 68 -2.85 6.93 2.33
C ASP A 68 -2.42 5.46 2.47
N ARG A 69 -1.10 5.18 2.54
CA ARG A 69 -0.58 3.84 2.88
C ARG A 69 -0.98 3.32 4.27
N ILE A 70 -1.42 4.21 5.17
CA ILE A 70 -1.81 3.85 6.54
C ILE A 70 -3.31 3.62 6.64
N ALA A 71 -4.12 4.31 5.83
CA ALA A 71 -5.58 4.31 5.96
C ALA A 71 -6.30 3.44 4.94
N MET A 72 -5.74 3.22 3.75
CA MET A 72 -6.37 2.39 2.72
C MET A 72 -5.36 1.41 2.13
N PRO A 73 -5.45 0.10 2.46
CA PRO A 73 -4.73 -0.88 1.68
C PRO A 73 -5.43 -0.94 0.31
N TYR A 74 -4.63 -1.02 -0.76
CA TYR A 74 -5.04 -1.32 -2.14
C TYR A 74 -5.30 -0.12 -3.06
N ASP A 75 -4.25 0.67 -3.31
CA ASP A 75 -4.09 1.34 -4.60
C ASP A 75 -3.79 0.28 -5.67
N ILE A 76 -4.84 -0.25 -6.29
CA ILE A 76 -4.78 -0.99 -7.58
C ILE A 76 -4.35 -0.01 -8.71
N PHE A 77 -4.36 1.29 -8.44
CA PHE A 77 -3.90 2.36 -9.31
C PHE A 77 -2.45 2.75 -8.97
N MET A 78 -1.50 1.83 -9.18
CA MET A 78 -0.09 2.22 -9.20
C MET A 78 0.18 3.04 -10.48
N GLU A 79 0.24 4.37 -10.36
CA GLU A 79 0.56 5.27 -11.48
C GLU A 79 2.01 5.12 -12.00
N ASP A 80 2.88 4.40 -11.28
CA ASP A 80 4.34 4.42 -11.48
C ASP A 80 4.90 3.25 -12.30
N GLU A 81 4.07 2.28 -12.72
CA GLU A 81 4.52 1.19 -13.61
C GLU A 81 3.51 1.03 -14.76
N LYS A 82 3.39 2.00 -15.66
CA LYS A 82 2.65 1.79 -16.91
C LYS A 82 3.47 0.90 -17.82
N GLY A 83 2.84 -0.10 -18.45
CA GLY A 83 3.48 -1.00 -19.41
C GLY A 83 4.31 -0.19 -20.42
N THR A 84 5.57 -0.58 -20.60
CA THR A 84 6.55 0.13 -21.45
C THR A 84 6.16 0.18 -22.93
N THR A 85 5.08 -0.53 -23.32
CA THR A 85 4.63 -0.76 -24.69
C THR A 85 3.12 -1.02 -24.72
N GLU A 86 2.41 -0.69 -25.82
CA GLU A 86 0.95 -0.86 -25.97
C GLU A 86 0.47 -2.30 -25.75
N ASP A 87 1.33 -3.28 -26.03
CA ASP A 87 1.02 -4.71 -25.94
C ASP A 87 1.38 -5.33 -24.58
N GLN A 88 1.84 -4.54 -23.60
CA GLN A 88 2.23 -5.04 -22.28
C GLN A 88 1.28 -4.58 -21.17
N LEU A 89 0.92 -5.54 -20.32
CA LEU A 89 0.14 -5.33 -19.11
C LEU A 89 1.08 -5.24 -17.90
N THR A 90 0.75 -4.35 -16.98
CA THR A 90 1.44 -4.26 -15.70
C THR A 90 0.73 -5.13 -14.68
N PRO A 91 1.44 -6.09 -14.04
CA PRO A 91 0.85 -6.88 -12.98
C PRO A 91 0.48 -5.99 -11.79
N VAL A 92 -0.76 -6.12 -11.31
CA VAL A 92 -1.24 -5.42 -10.11
C VAL A 92 -1.34 -6.38 -8.93
N GLY A 93 -1.81 -7.60 -9.19
CA GLY A 93 -1.93 -8.62 -8.15
C GLY A 93 -2.77 -9.82 -8.56
N LYS A 94 -3.29 -10.51 -7.55
CA LYS A 94 -4.14 -11.68 -7.69
C LYS A 94 -5.35 -11.55 -6.76
N MET A 95 -6.54 -11.82 -7.26
CA MET A 95 -7.74 -11.98 -6.44
C MET A 95 -7.98 -13.46 -6.15
N LYS A 96 -8.42 -13.75 -4.93
CA LYS A 96 -8.68 -15.11 -4.46
C LYS A 96 -9.78 -15.12 -3.40
N GLY A 97 -10.76 -16.01 -3.54
CA GLY A 97 -11.87 -16.12 -2.59
C GLY A 97 -12.89 -17.14 -3.02
N GLU A 98 -14.10 -17.03 -2.48
CA GLU A 98 -15.22 -17.93 -2.75
C GLU A 98 -16.42 -17.10 -3.22
N ILE A 99 -17.01 -17.47 -4.35
CA ILE A 99 -18.23 -16.88 -4.90
C ILE A 99 -19.22 -18.02 -5.09
N ASP A 100 -20.43 -17.88 -4.53
CA ASP A 100 -21.51 -18.87 -4.66
C ASP A 100 -21.12 -20.32 -4.28
N GLY A 101 -20.19 -20.49 -3.33
CA GLY A 101 -19.73 -21.80 -2.88
C GLY A 101 -18.56 -22.39 -3.71
N GLU A 102 -18.13 -21.68 -4.75
CA GLU A 102 -17.01 -22.09 -5.61
C GLU A 102 -15.79 -21.20 -5.40
N PHE A 103 -14.61 -21.84 -5.38
CA PHE A 103 -13.36 -21.16 -5.19
C PHE A 103 -12.90 -20.50 -6.50
N GLU A 104 -12.77 -19.16 -6.49
CA GLU A 104 -12.32 -18.37 -7.64
C GLU A 104 -10.94 -17.76 -7.37
N SER A 105 -10.08 -17.79 -8.39
CA SER A 105 -8.80 -17.09 -8.34
C SER A 105 -8.35 -16.64 -9.72
N PHE A 106 -7.93 -15.38 -9.83
CA PHE A 106 -7.43 -14.81 -11.09
C PHE A 106 -6.42 -13.70 -10.85
N TYR A 107 -5.52 -13.52 -11.79
CA TYR A 107 -4.54 -12.44 -11.83
C TYR A 107 -5.21 -11.18 -12.38
N VAL A 108 -4.78 -10.03 -11.86
CA VAL A 108 -5.25 -8.71 -12.26
C VAL A 108 -4.05 -7.91 -12.76
N ALA A 109 -4.21 -7.31 -13.93
CA ALA A 109 -3.22 -6.45 -14.55
C ALA A 109 -3.90 -5.22 -15.18
N VAL A 110 -3.13 -4.17 -15.43
CA VAL A 110 -3.61 -2.94 -16.07
C VAL A 110 -2.79 -2.61 -17.30
N ASP A 111 -3.42 -2.06 -18.33
CA ASP A 111 -2.70 -1.54 -19.49
C ASP A 111 -2.25 -0.08 -19.29
N ASN A 112 -1.57 0.48 -20.31
CA ASN A 112 -1.06 1.85 -20.28
C ASN A 112 -2.16 2.94 -20.22
N GLN A 113 -3.39 2.59 -20.61
CA GLN A 113 -4.58 3.45 -20.54
C GLN A 113 -5.30 3.33 -19.18
N GLY A 114 -4.90 2.37 -18.35
CA GLY A 114 -5.51 2.09 -17.05
C GLY A 114 -6.76 1.21 -17.14
N GLU A 115 -6.94 0.51 -18.27
CA GLU A 115 -7.98 -0.51 -18.42
C GLU A 115 -7.55 -1.78 -17.69
N VAL A 116 -8.52 -2.44 -17.06
CA VAL A 116 -8.27 -3.59 -16.19
C VAL A 116 -8.47 -4.89 -16.97
N TYR A 117 -7.51 -5.80 -16.84
CA TYR A 117 -7.55 -7.12 -17.43
C TYR A 117 -7.40 -8.20 -16.36
N ILE A 118 -8.10 -9.31 -16.55
CA ILE A 118 -8.00 -10.49 -15.69
C ILE A 118 -7.62 -11.73 -16.48
N ASN A 119 -6.86 -12.61 -15.85
CA ASN A 119 -6.53 -13.92 -16.40
C ASN A 119 -6.58 -15.00 -15.29
N ARG A 120 -7.35 -16.07 -15.52
CA ARG A 120 -7.51 -17.19 -14.58
C ARG A 120 -6.36 -18.20 -14.67
N ASP A 121 -5.81 -18.36 -15.87
CA ASP A 121 -4.86 -19.41 -16.23
C ASP A 121 -3.62 -18.80 -16.88
N ILE A 122 -2.92 -17.93 -16.14
CA ILE A 122 -1.69 -17.31 -16.64
C ILE A 122 -0.60 -18.36 -16.84
N GLU A 123 0.00 -18.41 -18.03
CA GLU A 123 1.17 -19.23 -18.29
C GLU A 123 2.43 -18.53 -17.75
N TYR A 124 3.22 -19.24 -16.93
CA TYR A 124 4.44 -18.69 -16.36
C TYR A 124 5.56 -18.63 -17.41
N SER A 125 5.58 -17.56 -18.20
CA SER A 125 6.60 -17.29 -19.20
C SER A 125 7.14 -15.85 -19.08
N GLN A 126 8.19 -15.52 -19.85
CA GLN A 126 8.68 -14.13 -19.94
C GLN A 126 7.64 -13.17 -20.57
N ARG A 127 6.62 -13.72 -21.23
CA ARG A 127 5.54 -13.02 -21.93
C ARG A 127 4.19 -13.17 -21.22
N ALA A 128 4.20 -13.56 -19.94
CA ALA A 128 2.99 -13.84 -19.17
C ALA A 128 1.99 -12.67 -19.13
N TYR A 129 2.50 -11.44 -19.25
CA TYR A 129 1.73 -10.20 -19.21
C TYR A 129 1.69 -9.47 -20.56
N ASP A 130 2.03 -10.17 -21.65
CA ASP A 130 1.71 -9.65 -22.98
C ASP A 130 0.17 -9.74 -23.16
N LYS A 131 -0.40 -8.77 -23.86
CA LYS A 131 -1.84 -8.65 -24.09
C LYS A 131 -2.33 -9.72 -25.08
N THR A 132 -2.51 -10.94 -24.58
CA THR A 132 -3.04 -12.09 -25.32
C THR A 132 -4.55 -12.24 -25.14
N ASP A 133 -5.18 -13.12 -25.92
CA ASP A 133 -6.62 -13.42 -25.82
C ASP A 133 -7.05 -13.99 -24.45
N ASP A 134 -6.11 -14.52 -23.67
CA ASP A 134 -6.36 -15.03 -22.32
C ASP A 134 -6.61 -13.91 -21.30
N TRP A 135 -6.16 -12.69 -21.60
CA TRP A 135 -6.40 -11.51 -20.80
C TRP A 135 -7.73 -10.86 -21.18
N LYS A 136 -8.73 -11.06 -20.33
CA LYS A 136 -10.08 -10.53 -20.54
C LYS A 136 -10.19 -9.15 -19.91
N GLN A 137 -10.52 -8.15 -20.71
CA GLN A 137 -10.87 -6.83 -20.20
C GLN A 137 -12.14 -6.91 -19.36
N ILE A 138 -12.13 -6.28 -18.20
CA ILE A 138 -13.30 -6.12 -17.34
C ILE A 138 -13.53 -4.65 -17.02
N SER A 139 -14.78 -4.29 -16.81
CA SER A 139 -15.11 -2.94 -16.35
C SER A 139 -14.71 -2.76 -14.89
N LYS A 140 -14.53 -1.50 -14.48
CA LYS A 140 -14.22 -1.15 -13.09
C LYS A 140 -15.32 -1.60 -12.14
N GLU A 141 -16.57 -1.48 -12.55
CA GLU A 141 -17.72 -1.91 -11.76
C GLU A 141 -17.68 -3.42 -11.48
N LYS A 142 -17.27 -4.23 -12.47
CA LYS A 142 -17.13 -5.67 -12.30
C LYS A 142 -15.97 -6.03 -11.37
N LEU A 143 -14.88 -5.27 -11.41
CA LEU A 143 -13.78 -5.42 -10.45
C LEU A 143 -14.25 -5.15 -9.01
N MET A 144 -15.00 -4.06 -8.80
CA MET A 144 -15.53 -3.71 -7.48
C MET A 144 -16.53 -4.75 -6.94
N GLU A 145 -17.27 -5.43 -7.82
CA GLU A 145 -18.11 -6.57 -7.44
C GLU A 145 -17.24 -7.71 -6.90
N TYR A 146 -16.15 -8.05 -7.60
CA TYR A 146 -15.22 -9.07 -7.13
C TYR A 146 -14.52 -8.70 -5.82
N GLU A 147 -14.23 -7.42 -5.57
CA GLU A 147 -13.60 -6.97 -4.33
C GLU A 147 -14.46 -7.20 -3.08
N ARG A 148 -15.78 -7.34 -3.25
CA ARG A 148 -16.69 -7.63 -2.15
C ARG A 148 -16.48 -9.03 -1.59
N ASP A 149 -16.27 -10.00 -2.48
CA ASP A 149 -16.29 -11.43 -2.15
C ASP A 149 -14.89 -12.06 -2.23
N LEU A 150 -13.96 -11.45 -2.98
CA LEU A 150 -12.60 -11.95 -3.18
C LEU A 150 -11.57 -11.06 -2.48
N HIS A 151 -10.57 -11.72 -1.88
CA HIS A 151 -9.43 -11.04 -1.28
C HIS A 151 -8.38 -10.70 -2.32
N PHE A 152 -7.96 -9.44 -2.36
CA PHE A 152 -6.88 -8.99 -3.21
C PHE A 152 -5.50 -9.18 -2.56
N MET A 153 -4.59 -9.81 -3.31
CA MET A 153 -3.20 -10.03 -2.97
C MET A 153 -2.33 -9.23 -3.93
N PRO A 154 -1.64 -8.16 -3.49
CA PRO A 154 -0.84 -7.33 -4.39
C PRO A 154 0.33 -8.15 -4.97
N SER A 155 0.73 -7.84 -6.20
CA SER A 155 1.95 -8.39 -6.78
C SER A 155 3.13 -7.82 -6.00
N GLN A 156 3.57 -8.54 -4.97
CA GLN A 156 4.81 -8.17 -4.30
C GLN A 156 5.93 -8.31 -5.31
N SER A 157 6.51 -7.19 -5.73
CA SER A 157 7.86 -7.22 -6.25
C SER A 157 8.70 -7.82 -5.12
N ARG A 158 9.12 -9.08 -5.28
CA ARG A 158 10.18 -9.63 -4.46
C ARG A 158 11.41 -8.80 -4.78
N GLY A 159 11.56 -7.68 -4.08
CA GLY A 159 12.83 -7.00 -3.94
C GLY A 159 13.78 -8.03 -3.37
N VAL A 160 14.49 -8.73 -4.24
CA VAL A 160 15.68 -9.48 -3.88
C VAL A 160 16.62 -8.43 -3.33
N ARG A 161 16.67 -8.30 -1.99
CA ARG A 161 17.72 -7.57 -1.30
C ARG A 161 19.03 -8.19 -1.79
N ARG A 162 19.75 -7.47 -2.64
CA ARG A 162 21.20 -7.64 -2.74
C ARG A 162 21.85 -6.92 -1.57
#